data_AF-A0AAW1G4V7-F1
#
_entry.id   AF-A0AAW1G4V7-F1
#
_cell.length_a   1.000
_cell.length_b   1.000
_cell.length_c   1.000
_cell.angle_alpha   90.00
_cell.angle_beta   90.00
_cell.angle_gamma   90.00
#
_symmetry.space_group_name_H-M   'P 1'
#
loop_
_entity.id
_entity.type
_entity.pdbx_description
1 polymer ?
#
loop_
_entity_poly.entity_id
_entity_poly.type
_entity_poly.pdbx_seq_one_letter_code
_entity_poly.pdbx_strand_id
1 'polypeptide(L)'
;MGLAGEISPLQLELLALMGSYKDLYHPETYSVTQGPQVCGAYCLHVLKANSQVLAHNALLRELKTQAKPGAEPQDEPRDQGLTRPKGKVLILVPFRGGALRVGQTLISLLETKGKKIVVNNKKRFKEEFGEEADDQPPNQQRPDDYGAIFSGNVDDHFKIGISIVSSSIRLYSPFYSSDIIIASPPGLRTVLGAEGESKRDFDFLSSIDLLVVDQADVLLMQNWEHVLHVVKRINLQPLDSHGVDFSRVRMWNLNNWARHYRQTLVFSSIQDPQITNILTKHCTNYRGQIATKNMPKTGSICQVLVQLPHVFQMFSSDSFMDHDAR
;
A
#
# COMPACT_ATOMS: atom_id res chain seq x y z
N MET A 1 12.34 -21.17 -15.16
CA MET A 1 13.12 -21.99 -14.20
C MET A 1 14.22 -21.10 -13.65
N GLY A 2 14.41 -21.07 -12.32
CA GLY A 2 15.22 -20.08 -11.58
C GLY A 2 14.35 -18.89 -11.16
N LEU A 3 14.16 -18.52 -9.89
CA LEU A 3 14.91 -18.81 -8.68
C LEU A 3 13.93 -19.03 -7.52
N ALA A 4 14.15 -20.08 -6.72
CA ALA A 4 13.89 -19.97 -5.29
C ALA A 4 14.97 -19.00 -4.77
N GLY A 5 14.73 -17.71 -4.93
CA GLY A 5 15.73 -16.66 -4.70
C GLY A 5 15.89 -16.42 -3.21
N GLU A 6 17.13 -16.39 -2.75
CA GLU A 6 17.50 -15.88 -1.43
C GLU A 6 16.84 -14.51 -1.22
N ILE A 7 16.26 -14.31 -0.04
CA ILE A 7 15.62 -13.04 0.33
C ILE A 7 16.71 -11.97 0.31
N SER A 8 16.50 -10.89 -0.44
CA SER A 8 17.53 -9.85 -0.56
C SER A 8 17.73 -9.10 0.77
N PRO A 9 18.91 -8.50 1.01
CA PRO A 9 19.15 -7.69 2.20
C PRO A 9 18.12 -6.56 2.35
N LEU A 10 17.74 -5.92 1.24
CA LEU A 10 16.69 -4.89 1.21
C LEU A 10 15.33 -5.46 1.64
N GLN A 11 14.95 -6.64 1.17
CA GLN A 11 13.70 -7.28 1.59
C GLN A 11 13.70 -7.59 3.09
N LEU A 12 14.81 -8.09 3.64
CA LEU A 12 14.92 -8.36 5.07
C LEU A 12 14.80 -7.09 5.90
N GLU A 13 15.49 -6.02 5.50
CA GLU A 13 15.41 -4.71 6.16
C GLU A 13 13.98 -4.17 6.12
N LEU A 14 13.36 -4.12 4.93
CA LEU A 14 11.99 -3.64 4.79
C LEU A 14 11.00 -4.49 5.61
N LEU A 15 11.14 -5.81 5.63
CA LEU A 15 10.29 -6.69 6.44
C LEU A 15 10.47 -6.48 7.94
N ALA A 16 11.70 -6.20 8.40
CA ALA A 16 11.95 -5.86 9.80
C ALA A 16 11.31 -4.51 10.17
N LEU A 17 11.47 -3.50 9.31
CA LEU A 17 10.86 -2.17 9.50
C LEU A 17 9.33 -2.25 9.48
N MET A 18 8.74 -2.90 8.48
CA MET A 18 7.30 -3.12 8.37
C MET A 18 6.75 -3.95 9.53
N GLY A 19 7.52 -4.93 10.02
CA GLY A 19 7.17 -5.77 11.17
C GLY A 19 7.07 -5.01 12.50
N SER A 20 7.74 -3.86 12.62
CA SER A 20 7.56 -2.96 13.78
C SER A 20 6.19 -2.28 13.80
N TYR A 21 5.45 -2.35 12.68
CA TYR A 21 4.12 -1.76 12.50
C TYR A 21 4.11 -0.23 12.66
N LYS A 22 5.23 0.42 12.36
CA LYS A 22 5.36 1.89 12.25
C LYS A 22 5.02 2.33 10.82
N ASP A 23 4.65 3.59 10.66
CA ASP A 23 4.54 4.18 9.32
C ASP A 23 5.94 4.26 8.71
N LEU A 24 6.07 3.92 7.43
CA LEU A 24 7.34 3.85 6.73
C LEU A 24 7.32 4.75 5.50
N TYR A 25 8.32 5.63 5.39
CA TYR A 25 8.66 6.32 4.16
C TYR A 25 10.03 5.88 3.67
N HIS A 26 10.05 5.30 2.47
CA HIS A 26 11.25 4.85 1.79
C HIS A 26 11.44 5.61 0.47
N PRO A 27 12.09 6.79 0.50
CA PRO A 27 12.47 7.52 -0.71
C PRO A 27 13.64 6.83 -1.43
N GLU A 28 13.93 7.29 -2.65
CA GLU A 28 15.06 6.83 -3.48
C GLU A 28 15.00 5.34 -3.85
N THR A 29 13.78 4.81 -4.01
CA THR A 29 13.58 3.45 -4.52
C THR A 29 13.79 3.42 -6.03
N TYR A 30 14.84 2.76 -6.51
CA TYR A 30 15.07 2.64 -7.95
C TYR A 30 14.13 1.60 -8.58
N SER A 31 13.20 2.08 -9.42
CA SER A 31 12.13 1.26 -10.03
C SER A 31 12.63 0.02 -10.77
N VAL A 32 13.80 0.09 -11.41
CA VAL A 32 14.37 -1.01 -12.21
C VAL A 32 14.86 -2.17 -11.33
N THR A 33 15.68 -1.89 -10.31
CA THR A 33 16.39 -2.93 -9.53
C THR A 33 15.69 -3.26 -8.21
N GLN A 34 15.15 -2.24 -7.53
CA GLN A 34 14.56 -2.37 -6.21
C GLN A 34 13.04 -2.55 -6.26
N GLY A 35 12.37 -2.07 -7.32
CA GLY A 35 10.91 -2.21 -7.50
C GLY A 35 10.37 -3.63 -7.27
N PRO A 36 10.94 -4.71 -7.86
CA PRO A 36 10.45 -6.07 -7.63
C PRO A 36 10.63 -6.52 -6.18
N GLN A 37 11.73 -6.10 -5.55
CA GLN A 37 12.07 -6.48 -4.20
C GLN A 37 11.12 -5.83 -3.19
N VAL A 38 10.86 -4.52 -3.37
CA VAL A 38 9.89 -3.75 -2.59
C VAL A 38 8.48 -4.33 -2.72
N CYS A 39 8.04 -4.58 -3.96
CA CYS A 39 6.75 -5.24 -4.25
C CYS A 39 6.62 -6.58 -3.51
N GLY A 40 7.63 -7.44 -3.61
CA GLY A 40 7.67 -8.72 -2.89
C GLY A 40 7.60 -8.55 -1.38
N ALA A 41 8.33 -7.58 -0.82
CA ALA A 41 8.38 -7.34 0.63
C ALA A 41 7.02 -6.87 1.16
N TYR A 42 6.41 -5.83 0.60
CA TYR A 42 5.11 -5.36 1.09
C TYR A 42 4.01 -6.38 0.81
N CYS A 43 4.04 -7.12 -0.31
CA CYS A 43 3.06 -8.17 -0.58
C CYS A 43 3.12 -9.28 0.48
N LEU A 44 4.33 -9.68 0.89
CA LEU A 44 4.50 -10.66 1.97
C LEU A 44 3.98 -10.11 3.31
N HIS A 45 4.26 -8.84 3.62
CA HIS A 45 3.74 -8.18 4.82
C HIS A 45 2.20 -8.11 4.83
N VAL A 46 1.59 -7.79 3.69
CA VAL A 46 0.13 -7.81 3.49
C VAL A 46 -0.46 -9.19 3.77
N LEU A 47 0.15 -10.26 3.26
CA LEU A 47 -0.30 -11.63 3.52
C LEU A 47 -0.15 -12.02 5.00
N LYS A 48 0.96 -11.62 5.63
CA LYS A 48 1.18 -11.83 7.07
C LYS A 48 0.12 -11.13 7.91
N ALA A 49 -0.19 -9.87 7.62
CA ALA A 49 -1.23 -9.11 8.33
C ALA A 49 -2.60 -9.80 8.22
N ASN A 50 -2.94 -10.32 7.03
CA ASN A 50 -4.20 -11.04 6.80
C ASN A 50 -4.24 -12.43 7.48
N SER A 51 -3.10 -13.11 7.66
CA SER A 51 -3.05 -14.47 8.21
C SER A 51 -3.61 -14.59 9.64
N GLN A 52 -3.39 -13.58 10.49
CA GLN A 52 -3.87 -13.58 11.88
C GLN A 52 -5.40 -13.57 11.94
N VAL A 53 -6.04 -12.70 11.15
CA VAL A 53 -7.49 -12.59 11.06
C VAL A 53 -8.11 -13.87 10.46
N LEU A 54 -7.44 -14.49 9.48
CA LEU A 54 -7.90 -15.76 8.90
C LEU A 54 -7.84 -16.90 9.92
N ALA A 55 -6.80 -16.94 10.76
CA ALA A 55 -6.65 -17.97 11.80
C ALA A 55 -7.76 -17.86 12.87
N HIS A 56 -8.04 -16.65 13.37
CA HIS A 56 -9.13 -16.45 14.34
C HIS A 56 -10.50 -16.83 13.78
N ASN A 57 -10.77 -16.49 12.52
CA ASN A 57 -12.03 -16.87 11.87
C ASN A 57 -12.13 -18.38 11.55
N ALA A 58 -11.01 -19.08 11.40
CA ALA A 58 -11.02 -20.55 11.31
C ALA A 58 -11.34 -21.15 12.68
N LEU A 59 -10.68 -20.69 13.74
CA LEU A 59 -10.92 -21.12 15.13
C LEU A 59 -12.39 -20.93 15.54
N LEU A 60 -12.97 -19.76 15.26
CA LEU A 60 -14.37 -19.49 15.59
C LEU A 60 -15.36 -20.37 14.83
N ARG A 61 -15.05 -20.77 13.59
CA ARG A 61 -15.88 -21.72 12.84
C ARG A 61 -15.85 -23.11 13.47
N GLU A 62 -14.68 -23.55 13.93
CA GLU A 62 -14.50 -24.82 14.63
C GLU A 62 -15.20 -24.83 16.00
N LEU A 63 -15.11 -23.73 16.75
CA LEU A 63 -15.81 -23.58 18.03
C LEU A 63 -17.34 -23.56 17.84
N LYS A 64 -17.85 -22.91 16.79
CA LYS A 64 -19.30 -22.91 16.48
C LYS A 64 -19.82 -24.28 16.07
N THR A 65 -19.03 -25.10 15.38
CA THR A 65 -19.42 -26.49 15.06
C THR A 65 -19.31 -27.44 16.26
N GLN A 66 -18.49 -27.14 17.26
CA GLN A 66 -18.32 -27.95 18.47
C GLN A 66 -19.17 -27.47 19.67
N ALA A 67 -19.85 -26.33 19.56
CA ALA A 67 -20.65 -25.76 20.63
C ALA A 67 -21.88 -26.64 20.95
N LYS A 68 -22.00 -27.07 22.21
CA LYS A 68 -23.23 -27.68 22.73
C LYS A 68 -24.30 -26.60 22.94
N PRO A 69 -25.58 -26.87 22.65
CA PRO A 69 -26.65 -25.92 22.93
C PRO A 69 -26.73 -25.67 24.45
N GLY A 70 -26.51 -24.41 24.87
CA GLY A 70 -26.52 -23.99 26.28
C GLY A 70 -25.16 -23.69 26.93
N ALA A 71 -24.05 -23.74 26.18
CA ALA A 71 -22.76 -23.24 26.68
C ALA A 71 -22.79 -21.69 26.81
N GLU A 72 -22.22 -21.15 27.89
CA GLU A 72 -22.08 -19.70 28.03
C GLU A 72 -21.31 -19.10 26.84
N PRO A 73 -21.75 -17.95 26.31
CA PRO A 73 -21.04 -17.28 25.23
C PRO A 73 -19.63 -16.93 25.70
N GLN A 74 -18.63 -17.63 25.16
CA GLN A 74 -17.24 -17.23 25.33
C GLN A 74 -17.05 -15.86 24.69
N ASP A 75 -16.22 -15.00 25.31
CA ASP A 75 -15.88 -13.68 24.75
C ASP A 75 -15.33 -13.84 23.32
N GLU A 76 -16.14 -13.49 22.32
CA GLU A 76 -15.70 -13.53 20.94
C GLU A 76 -14.57 -12.49 20.74
N PRO A 77 -13.46 -12.85 20.06
CA PRO A 77 -12.36 -11.93 19.85
C PRO A 77 -12.84 -10.73 19.02
N ARG A 78 -12.56 -9.52 19.52
CA ARG A 78 -12.86 -8.26 18.84
C ARG A 78 -11.82 -7.95 17.76
N ASP A 79 -11.88 -8.68 16.66
CA ASP A 79 -10.89 -8.63 15.58
C ASP A 79 -11.41 -7.99 14.28
N GLN A 80 -12.65 -7.50 14.27
CA GLN A 80 -13.34 -6.97 13.09
C GLN A 80 -13.28 -5.44 12.94
N GLY A 81 -13.47 -4.96 11.71
CA GLY A 81 -13.66 -3.54 11.39
C GLY A 81 -15.14 -3.14 11.25
N LEU A 82 -15.38 -1.85 11.03
CA LEU A 82 -16.72 -1.20 10.95
C LEU A 82 -17.54 -1.55 9.70
N THR A 83 -16.90 -2.06 8.64
CA THR A 83 -17.62 -2.47 7.41
C THR A 83 -17.38 -3.91 7.00
N ARG A 84 -16.55 -4.66 7.74
CA ARG A 84 -16.47 -6.13 7.64
C ARG A 84 -15.63 -6.75 8.77
N PRO A 85 -15.83 -8.05 9.04
CA PRO A 85 -14.98 -8.94 9.83
C PRO A 85 -13.44 -8.96 9.68
N LYS A 86 -12.85 -8.21 8.75
CA LYS A 86 -11.45 -8.42 8.38
C LYS A 86 -10.68 -7.11 8.25
N GLY A 87 -9.39 -7.15 8.56
CA GLY A 87 -8.48 -6.06 8.26
C GLY A 87 -8.38 -5.85 6.75
N LYS A 88 -8.64 -4.64 6.28
CA LYS A 88 -8.56 -4.30 4.86
C LYS A 88 -7.22 -3.66 4.55
N VAL A 89 -6.63 -4.08 3.44
CA VAL A 89 -5.42 -3.47 2.88
C VAL A 89 -5.81 -2.65 1.66
N LEU A 90 -5.30 -1.42 1.56
CA LEU A 90 -5.39 -0.61 0.36
C LEU A 90 -4.00 -0.45 -0.26
N ILE A 91 -3.84 -0.82 -1.52
CA ILE A 91 -2.61 -0.64 -2.30
C ILE A 91 -2.91 0.33 -3.45
N LEU A 92 -2.29 1.50 -3.39
CA LEU A 92 -2.33 2.50 -4.45
C LEU A 92 -1.13 2.29 -5.37
N VAL A 93 -1.42 2.12 -6.66
CA VAL A 93 -0.44 1.92 -7.73
C VAL A 93 -0.81 2.80 -8.93
N PRO A 94 0.16 3.36 -9.67
CA PRO A 94 -0.12 4.32 -10.74
C PRO A 94 -0.81 3.71 -11.96
N PHE A 95 -0.42 2.49 -12.34
CA PHE A 95 -0.83 1.88 -13.62
C PHE A 95 -1.30 0.43 -13.46
N ARG A 96 -2.09 -0.06 -14.44
CA ARG A 96 -2.55 -1.46 -14.49
C ARG A 96 -1.40 -2.45 -14.53
N GLY A 97 -0.30 -2.16 -15.21
CA GLY A 97 0.90 -2.99 -15.21
C GLY A 97 1.47 -3.20 -13.80
N GLY A 98 1.49 -2.14 -12.99
CA GLY A 98 1.83 -2.22 -11.57
C GLY A 98 0.86 -3.10 -10.79
N ALA A 99 -0.44 -2.92 -10.97
CA ALA A 99 -1.46 -3.76 -10.32
C ALA A 99 -1.38 -5.24 -10.74
N LEU A 100 -1.07 -5.53 -12.01
CA LEU A 100 -0.82 -6.89 -12.51
C LEU A 100 0.35 -7.53 -11.76
N ARG A 101 1.46 -6.79 -11.63
CA ARG A 101 2.66 -7.24 -10.91
C ARG A 101 2.35 -7.55 -9.45
N VAL A 102 1.61 -6.69 -8.75
CA VAL A 102 1.18 -6.93 -7.36
C VAL A 102 0.31 -8.18 -7.28
N GLY A 103 -0.70 -8.29 -8.14
CA GLY A 103 -1.59 -9.45 -8.18
C GLY A 103 -0.86 -10.77 -8.45
N GLN A 104 0.08 -10.77 -9.41
CA GLN A 104 0.93 -11.92 -9.70
C GLN A 104 1.85 -12.26 -8.53
N THR A 105 2.47 -11.27 -7.88
CA THR A 105 3.33 -11.46 -6.72
C THR A 105 2.56 -12.07 -5.56
N LEU A 106 1.34 -11.58 -5.26
CA LEU A 106 0.45 -12.17 -4.25
C LEU A 106 0.10 -13.63 -4.56
N ILE A 107 -0.23 -13.96 -5.80
CA ILE A 107 -0.51 -15.34 -6.24
C ILE A 107 0.75 -16.21 -6.02
N SER A 108 1.90 -15.76 -6.48
CA SER A 108 3.17 -16.50 -6.37
C SER A 108 3.62 -16.71 -4.93
N LEU A 109 3.38 -15.75 -4.03
CA LEU A 109 3.70 -15.90 -2.60
C LEU A 109 2.77 -16.89 -1.88
N LEU A 110 1.52 -17.03 -2.35
CA LEU A 110 0.56 -17.99 -1.79
C LEU A 110 0.74 -19.42 -2.37
N GLU A 111 1.26 -19.54 -3.59
CA GLU A 111 1.66 -20.82 -4.17
C GLU A 111 2.94 -21.34 -3.49
N THR A 112 2.79 -22.31 -2.58
CA THR A 112 3.93 -23.02 -1.97
C THR A 112 4.42 -24.15 -2.87
N LYS A 113 5.70 -24.56 -2.73
CA LYS A 113 6.28 -25.67 -3.51
C LYS A 113 5.39 -26.93 -3.36
N GLY A 114 4.63 -27.24 -4.41
CA GLY A 114 3.74 -28.41 -4.49
C GLY A 114 2.23 -28.14 -4.33
N LYS A 115 1.79 -26.93 -3.95
CA LYS A 115 0.36 -26.59 -3.84
C LYS A 115 0.00 -25.39 -4.70
N LYS A 116 -0.62 -25.65 -5.85
CA LYS A 116 -1.26 -24.59 -6.65
C LYS A 116 -2.55 -24.16 -5.97
N ILE A 117 -2.74 -22.86 -5.85
CA ILE A 117 -3.99 -22.28 -5.33
C ILE A 117 -4.99 -22.10 -6.47
N VAL A 118 -6.28 -22.12 -6.14
CA VAL A 118 -7.32 -21.79 -7.12
C VAL A 118 -7.43 -20.28 -7.22
N VAL A 119 -7.32 -19.73 -8.44
CA VAL A 119 -7.47 -18.29 -8.71
C VAL A 119 -8.70 -18.06 -9.57
N ASN A 120 -9.76 -17.54 -8.97
CA ASN A 120 -10.98 -17.18 -9.69
C ASN A 120 -10.75 -15.90 -10.52
N ASN A 121 -11.35 -15.83 -11.71
CA ASN A 121 -11.26 -14.70 -12.64
C ASN A 121 -9.84 -14.36 -13.15
N LYS A 122 -8.89 -15.32 -13.09
CA LYS A 122 -7.51 -15.12 -13.56
C LYS A 122 -7.39 -14.76 -15.04
N LYS A 123 -8.25 -15.32 -15.91
CA LYS A 123 -8.25 -15.02 -17.35
C LYS A 123 -8.61 -13.56 -17.61
N ARG A 124 -9.76 -13.12 -17.11
CA ARG A 124 -10.21 -11.72 -17.15
C ARG A 124 -9.15 -10.77 -16.60
N PHE A 125 -8.51 -11.11 -15.47
CA PHE A 125 -7.47 -10.26 -14.90
C PHE A 125 -6.26 -10.09 -15.83
N LYS A 126 -5.82 -11.16 -16.50
CA LYS A 126 -4.73 -11.08 -17.47
C LYS A 126 -5.10 -10.31 -18.73
N GLU A 127 -6.35 -10.41 -19.18
CA GLU A 127 -6.86 -9.68 -20.35
C GLU A 127 -6.99 -8.18 -20.05
N GLU A 128 -7.52 -7.80 -18.88
CA GLU A 128 -7.79 -6.40 -18.53
C GLU A 128 -6.55 -5.62 -18.05
N PHE A 129 -5.60 -6.30 -17.40
CA PHE A 129 -4.38 -5.70 -16.83
C PHE A 129 -3.10 -6.07 -17.58
N GLY A 130 -3.19 -6.99 -18.55
CA GLY A 130 -2.09 -7.36 -19.43
C GLY A 130 -1.78 -6.28 -20.46
N GLU A 131 -0.60 -6.41 -21.06
CA GLU A 131 -0.15 -5.58 -22.18
C GLU A 131 -0.73 -6.14 -23.48
N GLU A 132 -1.32 -5.27 -24.31
CA GLU A 132 -1.68 -5.59 -25.69
C GLU A 132 -0.40 -5.60 -26.54
N ALA A 133 -0.28 -6.54 -27.48
CA ALA A 133 0.98 -6.76 -28.21
C ALA A 133 1.43 -5.59 -29.12
N ASP A 134 0.57 -4.58 -29.33
CA ASP A 134 0.79 -3.45 -30.26
C ASP A 134 1.07 -2.12 -29.53
N ASP A 135 1.09 -2.12 -28.19
CA ASP A 135 1.26 -0.91 -27.37
C ASP A 135 2.72 -0.56 -27.04
N GLN A 136 3.70 -1.23 -27.66
CA GLN A 136 5.10 -0.88 -27.43
C GLN A 136 5.35 0.55 -27.95
N PRO A 137 5.77 1.49 -27.07
CA PRO A 137 6.05 2.83 -27.51
C PRO A 137 7.13 2.79 -28.59
N PRO A 138 7.02 3.62 -29.64
CA PRO A 138 8.01 3.65 -30.71
C PRO A 138 9.41 3.80 -30.10
N ASN A 139 10.36 3.05 -30.67
CA ASN A 139 11.73 2.85 -30.21
C ASN A 139 12.51 4.17 -30.10
N GLN A 140 12.16 4.99 -29.11
CA GLN A 140 12.83 6.21 -28.71
C GLN A 140 13.86 5.78 -27.66
N GLN A 141 15.10 6.26 -27.76
CA GLN A 141 16.11 6.08 -26.73
C GLN A 141 15.66 6.80 -25.46
N ARG A 142 14.85 6.11 -24.65
CA ARG A 142 14.39 6.58 -23.35
C ARG A 142 15.28 5.94 -22.27
N PRO A 143 15.47 6.61 -21.13
CA PRO A 143 16.31 6.05 -20.08
C PRO A 143 15.65 4.82 -19.43
N ASP A 144 16.44 3.99 -18.74
CA ASP A 144 15.99 2.69 -18.23
C ASP A 144 14.83 2.79 -17.22
N ASP A 145 14.78 3.87 -16.45
CA ASP A 145 13.72 4.17 -15.48
C ASP A 145 12.36 4.39 -16.17
N TYR A 146 12.35 5.09 -17.30
CA TYR A 146 11.18 5.25 -18.15
C TYR A 146 10.67 3.88 -18.60
N GLY A 147 11.57 3.03 -19.10
CA GLY A 147 11.22 1.68 -19.52
C GLY A 147 10.60 0.85 -18.39
N ALA A 148 11.11 0.96 -17.17
CA ALA A 148 10.59 0.21 -16.03
C ALA A 148 9.26 0.74 -15.47
N ILE A 149 9.00 2.05 -15.57
CA ILE A 149 7.75 2.67 -15.10
C ILE A 149 6.62 2.45 -16.10
N PHE A 150 6.91 2.64 -17.39
CA PHE A 150 5.91 2.61 -18.47
C PHE A 150 5.90 1.28 -19.24
N SER A 151 6.52 0.22 -18.71
CA SER A 151 6.37 -1.13 -19.27
C SER A 151 4.98 -1.70 -19.00
N GLY A 152 4.39 -2.35 -19.99
CA GLY A 152 3.10 -3.00 -19.85
C GLY A 152 1.93 -2.03 -20.00
N ASN A 153 0.81 -2.38 -19.36
CA ASN A 153 -0.41 -1.59 -19.45
C ASN A 153 -0.32 -0.30 -18.61
N VAL A 154 -0.21 0.84 -19.28
CA VAL A 154 -0.09 2.19 -18.68
C VAL A 154 -1.44 2.87 -18.42
N ASP A 155 -2.57 2.16 -18.57
CA ASP A 155 -3.87 2.69 -18.17
C ASP A 155 -3.88 2.97 -16.66
N ASP A 156 -4.25 4.19 -16.29
CA ASP A 156 -4.29 4.66 -14.91
C ASP A 156 -5.70 4.61 -14.33
N HIS A 157 -6.70 4.05 -15.02
CA HIS A 157 -8.09 4.02 -14.58
C HIS A 157 -8.56 2.61 -14.22
N PHE A 158 -8.25 2.17 -13.00
CA PHE A 158 -8.62 0.83 -12.56
C PHE A 158 -8.88 0.73 -11.06
N LYS A 159 -9.59 -0.33 -10.69
CA LYS A 159 -9.88 -0.68 -9.30
C LYS A 159 -10.26 -2.15 -9.23
N ILE A 160 -9.64 -2.89 -8.32
CA ILE A 160 -9.91 -4.32 -8.14
C ILE A 160 -9.90 -4.69 -6.67
N GLY A 161 -10.95 -5.39 -6.24
CA GLY A 161 -10.99 -6.04 -4.93
C GLY A 161 -10.53 -7.49 -5.03
N ILE A 162 -9.72 -7.92 -4.08
CA ILE A 162 -9.19 -9.28 -3.96
C ILE A 162 -9.63 -9.83 -2.61
N SER A 163 -10.20 -11.04 -2.60
CA SER A 163 -10.44 -11.79 -1.37
C SER A 163 -9.58 -13.05 -1.32
N ILE A 164 -8.97 -13.27 -0.16
CA ILE A 164 -8.16 -14.44 0.18
C ILE A 164 -9.01 -15.37 1.04
N VAL A 165 -9.12 -16.60 0.58
CA VAL A 165 -9.71 -17.74 1.30
C VAL A 165 -8.59 -18.77 1.50
N SER A 166 -8.68 -19.62 2.53
CA SER A 166 -7.60 -20.47 3.06
C SER A 166 -6.73 -21.22 2.04
N SER A 167 -7.21 -21.45 0.81
CA SER A 167 -6.42 -21.98 -0.32
C SER A 167 -6.84 -21.41 -1.70
N SER A 168 -7.50 -20.25 -1.75
CA SER A 168 -7.94 -19.65 -3.01
C SER A 168 -7.96 -18.13 -2.99
N ILE A 169 -7.76 -17.54 -4.16
CA ILE A 169 -7.86 -16.09 -4.37
C ILE A 169 -9.03 -15.81 -5.30
N ARG A 170 -9.91 -14.91 -4.88
CA ARG A 170 -10.98 -14.38 -5.70
C ARG A 170 -10.65 -12.96 -6.15
N LEU A 171 -10.26 -12.82 -7.41
CA LEU A 171 -10.11 -11.54 -8.09
C LEU A 171 -11.51 -10.97 -8.43
N TYR A 172 -11.65 -9.65 -8.43
CA TYR A 172 -12.91 -8.92 -8.64
C TYR A 172 -13.96 -9.17 -7.55
N SER A 173 -13.52 -9.33 -6.30
CA SER A 173 -14.43 -9.34 -5.15
C SER A 173 -14.98 -7.92 -4.92
N PRO A 174 -16.27 -7.75 -4.61
CA PRO A 174 -16.83 -6.46 -4.20
C PRO A 174 -16.05 -5.84 -3.03
N PHE A 175 -15.88 -4.52 -3.00
CA PHE A 175 -15.01 -3.84 -2.01
C PHE A 175 -15.39 -4.06 -0.56
N TYR A 176 -16.67 -4.21 -0.27
CA TYR A 176 -17.11 -4.58 1.06
C TYR A 176 -16.60 -5.95 1.47
N SER A 177 -16.53 -6.90 0.53
CA SER A 177 -16.14 -8.29 0.75
C SER A 177 -14.67 -8.61 0.41
N SER A 178 -13.90 -7.66 -0.08
CA SER A 178 -12.48 -7.82 -0.38
C SER A 178 -11.62 -7.67 0.87
N ASP A 179 -10.49 -8.35 0.88
CA ASP A 179 -9.46 -8.29 1.92
C ASP A 179 -8.34 -7.32 1.51
N ILE A 180 -8.06 -7.24 0.21
CA ILE A 180 -7.10 -6.31 -0.39
C ILE A 180 -7.82 -5.56 -1.50
N ILE A 181 -7.66 -4.24 -1.55
CA ILE A 181 -8.08 -3.38 -2.66
C ILE A 181 -6.81 -2.89 -3.34
N ILE A 182 -6.69 -3.14 -4.64
CA ILE A 182 -5.63 -2.57 -5.48
C ILE A 182 -6.32 -1.61 -6.43
N ALA A 183 -5.91 -0.36 -6.43
CA ALA A 183 -6.54 0.64 -7.29
C ALA A 183 -5.62 1.81 -7.59
N SER A 184 -5.93 2.50 -8.68
CA SER A 184 -5.34 3.80 -8.94
C SER A 184 -6.13 4.91 -8.21
N PRO A 185 -5.48 6.02 -7.83
CA PRO A 185 -6.18 7.17 -7.28
C PRO A 185 -7.36 7.69 -8.14
N PRO A 186 -7.23 7.90 -9.47
CA PRO A 186 -8.37 8.30 -10.29
C PRO A 186 -9.45 7.20 -10.37
N GLY A 187 -9.08 5.93 -10.38
CA GLY A 187 -10.02 4.81 -10.35
C GLY A 187 -10.87 4.80 -9.08
N LEU A 188 -10.28 5.05 -7.91
CA LEU A 188 -11.01 5.18 -6.65
C LEU A 188 -11.85 6.45 -6.56
N ARG A 189 -11.35 7.57 -7.07
CA ARG A 189 -12.08 8.84 -7.07
C ARG A 189 -13.48 8.69 -7.68
N THR A 190 -13.63 7.88 -8.74
CA THR A 190 -14.94 7.62 -9.36
C THR A 190 -15.95 6.90 -8.46
N VAL A 191 -15.49 6.12 -7.49
CA VAL A 191 -16.35 5.40 -6.54
C VAL A 191 -16.65 6.27 -5.33
N LEU A 192 -15.64 7.01 -4.87
CA LEU A 192 -15.79 7.93 -3.74
C LEU A 192 -16.72 9.10 -4.08
N GLY A 193 -16.74 9.54 -5.34
CA GLY A 193 -17.53 10.67 -5.82
C GLY A 193 -17.03 12.04 -5.31
N ALA A 194 -17.40 13.10 -6.03
CA ALA A 194 -17.09 14.48 -5.66
C ALA A 194 -18.05 15.02 -4.60
N GLU A 195 -17.60 16.00 -3.80
CA GLU A 195 -18.48 16.72 -2.87
C GLU A 195 -19.65 17.36 -3.64
N GLY A 196 -20.88 17.12 -3.19
CA GLY A 196 -22.15 17.43 -3.89
C GLY A 196 -22.88 16.23 -4.54
N GLU A 197 -22.19 15.15 -4.90
CA GLU A 197 -22.82 14.00 -5.59
C GLU A 197 -23.65 13.09 -4.67
N SER A 198 -24.73 12.51 -5.19
CA SER A 198 -25.66 11.63 -4.46
C SER A 198 -25.21 10.17 -4.37
N LYS A 199 -24.36 9.71 -5.29
CA LYS A 199 -23.80 8.36 -5.31
C LYS A 199 -22.38 8.35 -4.75
N ARG A 200 -22.23 8.66 -3.46
CA ARG A 200 -20.94 8.50 -2.77
C ARG A 200 -20.95 7.23 -1.96
N ASP A 201 -19.90 6.44 -2.14
CA ASP A 201 -19.62 5.32 -1.28
C ASP A 201 -18.15 5.41 -0.84
N PHE A 202 -17.91 5.59 0.45
CA PHE A 202 -16.58 5.56 1.05
C PHE A 202 -16.50 4.65 2.28
N ASP A 203 -17.60 4.01 2.67
CA ASP A 203 -17.69 3.20 3.89
C ASP A 203 -16.77 1.97 3.80
N PHE A 204 -16.52 1.47 2.58
CA PHE A 204 -15.58 0.39 2.37
C PHE A 204 -14.13 0.74 2.80
N LEU A 205 -13.77 2.03 2.94
CA LEU A 205 -12.47 2.53 3.41
C LEU A 205 -12.41 2.80 4.93
N SER A 206 -13.50 2.61 5.67
CA SER A 206 -13.57 2.91 7.11
C SER A 206 -12.65 2.03 7.97
N SER A 207 -12.23 0.87 7.46
CA SER A 207 -11.47 -0.14 8.22
C SER A 207 -10.17 -0.58 7.52
N ILE A 208 -9.46 0.39 6.92
CA ILE A 208 -8.11 0.13 6.38
C ILE A 208 -7.11 0.04 7.53
N ASP A 209 -6.45 -1.11 7.64
CA ASP A 209 -5.39 -1.36 8.63
C ASP A 209 -3.99 -1.13 8.04
N LEU A 210 -3.85 -1.30 6.72
CA LEU A 210 -2.59 -1.13 6.01
C LEU A 210 -2.83 -0.39 4.70
N LEU A 211 -2.18 0.76 4.55
CA LEU A 211 -2.12 1.54 3.31
C LEU A 211 -0.73 1.39 2.70
N VAL A 212 -0.66 1.00 1.43
CA VAL A 212 0.57 1.00 0.63
C VAL A 212 0.39 2.04 -0.48
N VAL A 213 1.31 2.98 -0.57
CA VAL A 213 1.42 3.94 -1.67
C VAL A 213 2.69 3.59 -2.42
N ASP A 214 2.53 2.88 -3.53
CA ASP A 214 3.64 2.45 -4.38
C ASP A 214 3.90 3.50 -5.48
N GLN A 215 5.17 3.74 -5.79
CA GLN A 215 5.62 4.76 -6.75
C GLN A 215 4.95 6.13 -6.55
N ALA A 216 5.04 6.68 -5.33
CA ALA A 216 4.38 7.94 -4.97
C ALA A 216 4.82 9.13 -5.83
N ASP A 217 6.03 9.09 -6.39
CA ASP A 217 6.57 10.02 -7.38
C ASP A 217 5.78 10.01 -8.69
N VAL A 218 5.42 8.82 -9.19
CA VAL A 218 4.60 8.69 -10.41
C VAL A 218 3.18 9.17 -10.13
N LEU A 219 2.62 8.84 -8.96
CA LEU A 219 1.30 9.33 -8.53
C LEU A 219 1.28 10.86 -8.39
N LEU A 220 2.39 11.45 -7.92
CA LEU A 220 2.59 12.89 -7.85
C LEU A 220 2.61 13.52 -9.25
N MET A 221 3.28 12.89 -10.22
CA MET A 221 3.32 13.34 -11.62
C MET A 221 1.96 13.22 -12.33
N GLN A 222 1.14 12.21 -11.99
CA GLN A 222 -0.20 12.04 -12.56
C GLN A 222 -1.15 13.13 -12.09
N ASN A 223 -1.53 13.09 -10.80
CA ASN A 223 -2.35 14.11 -10.14
C ASN A 223 -2.41 13.81 -8.63
N TRP A 224 -1.67 14.60 -7.84
CA TRP A 224 -1.61 14.42 -6.39
C TRP A 224 -2.93 14.69 -5.66
N GLU A 225 -3.82 15.51 -6.21
CA GLU A 225 -5.11 15.79 -5.59
C GLU A 225 -5.98 14.53 -5.50
N HIS A 226 -5.85 13.60 -6.45
CA HIS A 226 -6.54 12.32 -6.38
C HIS A 226 -6.08 11.50 -5.18
N VAL A 227 -4.78 11.47 -4.89
CA VAL A 227 -4.22 10.78 -3.72
C VAL A 227 -4.74 11.44 -2.43
N LEU A 228 -4.70 12.77 -2.36
CA LEU A 228 -5.19 13.51 -1.20
C LEU A 228 -6.70 13.29 -0.97
N HIS A 229 -7.50 13.21 -2.03
CA HIS A 229 -8.93 12.93 -1.95
C HIS A 229 -9.20 11.55 -1.34
N VAL A 230 -8.46 10.53 -1.79
CA VAL A 230 -8.54 9.17 -1.23
C VAL A 230 -8.12 9.19 0.24
N VAL A 231 -6.92 9.69 0.56
CA VAL A 231 -6.36 9.67 1.91
C VAL A 231 -7.22 10.42 2.93
N LYS A 232 -7.89 11.52 2.54
CA LYS A 232 -8.84 12.25 3.40
C LYS A 232 -10.07 11.42 3.79
N ARG A 233 -10.43 10.41 3.00
CA ARG A 233 -11.64 9.58 3.19
C ARG A 233 -11.34 8.21 3.81
N ILE A 234 -10.07 7.87 4.02
CA ILE A 234 -9.68 6.62 4.67
C ILE A 234 -9.96 6.71 6.18
N ASN A 235 -10.46 5.61 6.76
CA ASN A 235 -10.76 5.47 8.19
C ASN A 235 -11.82 6.46 8.74
N LEU A 236 -12.67 7.01 7.88
CA LEU A 236 -13.85 7.75 8.34
C LEU A 236 -14.90 6.79 8.92
N GLN A 237 -15.74 7.27 9.83
CA GLN A 237 -16.90 6.51 10.28
C GLN A 237 -17.84 6.23 9.10
N PRO A 238 -18.31 4.98 8.93
CA PRO A 238 -19.22 4.66 7.86
C PRO A 238 -20.59 5.29 8.08
N LEU A 239 -21.32 5.54 7.00
CA LEU A 239 -22.68 6.06 7.04
C LEU A 239 -23.71 4.96 7.29
N ASP A 240 -23.47 3.75 6.78
CA ASP A 240 -24.31 2.57 7.01
C ASP A 240 -23.54 1.43 7.70
N SER A 241 -24.27 0.57 8.38
CA SER A 241 -23.77 -0.59 9.13
C SER A 241 -23.29 -1.74 8.25
N HIS A 242 -23.77 -1.84 7.01
CA HIS A 242 -23.42 -2.90 6.05
C HIS A 242 -23.46 -4.33 6.62
N GLY A 243 -24.33 -4.59 7.60
CA GLY A 243 -24.50 -5.90 8.24
C GLY A 243 -23.36 -6.30 9.20
N VAL A 244 -22.64 -5.34 9.77
CA VAL A 244 -21.56 -5.60 10.73
C VAL A 244 -22.09 -5.99 12.11
N ASP A 245 -21.43 -6.98 12.71
CA ASP A 245 -21.65 -7.41 14.09
C ASP A 245 -20.80 -6.57 15.05
N PHE A 246 -21.43 -5.56 15.67
CA PHE A 246 -20.77 -4.63 16.59
C PHE A 246 -20.14 -5.30 17.82
N SER A 247 -20.57 -6.50 18.20
CA SER A 247 -19.99 -7.23 19.34
C SER A 247 -18.53 -7.64 19.10
N ARG A 248 -18.14 -7.84 17.83
CA ARG A 248 -16.81 -8.24 17.40
C ARG A 248 -15.95 -7.10 16.84
N VAL A 249 -16.49 -5.89 16.76
CA VAL A 249 -15.74 -4.74 16.24
C VAL A 249 -14.67 -4.33 17.25
N ARG A 250 -13.47 -4.04 16.75
CA ARG A 250 -12.36 -3.54 17.55
C ARG A 250 -12.74 -2.24 18.25
N MET A 251 -12.36 -2.11 19.52
CA MET A 251 -12.77 -0.96 20.33
C MET A 251 -12.23 0.37 19.79
N TRP A 252 -11.02 0.37 19.24
CA TRP A 252 -10.45 1.57 18.61
C TRP A 252 -11.17 1.98 17.32
N ASN A 253 -11.81 1.05 16.62
CA ASN A 253 -12.64 1.39 15.47
C ASN A 253 -13.93 2.09 15.91
N LEU A 254 -14.57 1.59 16.97
CA LEU A 254 -15.76 2.21 17.58
C LEU A 254 -15.46 3.60 18.18
N ASN A 255 -14.28 3.77 18.78
CA ASN A 255 -13.83 5.04 19.36
C ASN A 255 -13.28 6.04 18.32
N ASN A 256 -13.40 5.74 17.02
CA ASN A 256 -12.87 6.58 15.94
C ASN A 256 -11.34 6.80 16.00
N TRP A 257 -10.60 5.83 16.52
CA TRP A 257 -9.13 5.84 16.61
C TRP A 257 -8.47 5.03 15.50
N ALA A 258 -9.22 4.48 14.54
CA ALA A 258 -8.69 3.66 13.44
C ALA A 258 -7.51 4.32 12.70
N ARG A 259 -7.53 5.65 12.52
CA ARG A 259 -6.42 6.42 11.92
C ARG A 259 -5.07 6.27 12.64
N HIS A 260 -5.10 6.00 13.95
CA HIS A 260 -3.92 5.82 14.79
C HIS A 260 -3.40 4.38 14.77
N TYR A 261 -4.23 3.42 14.37
CA TYR A 261 -3.88 2.00 14.28
C TYR A 261 -3.58 1.56 12.85
N ARG A 262 -3.81 2.40 11.85
CA ARG A 262 -3.41 2.13 10.46
C ARG A 262 -1.91 2.26 10.31
N GLN A 263 -1.27 1.28 9.69
CA GLN A 263 0.08 1.40 9.16
C GLN A 263 0.06 1.96 7.74
N THR A 264 0.91 2.94 7.46
CA THR A 264 1.07 3.54 6.12
C THR A 264 2.49 3.30 5.60
N LEU A 265 2.62 2.70 4.42
CA LEU A 265 3.88 2.44 3.73
C LEU A 265 3.92 3.29 2.45
N VAL A 266 4.92 4.15 2.31
CA VAL A 266 5.08 5.04 1.17
C VAL A 266 6.44 4.79 0.52
N PHE A 267 6.42 4.39 -0.75
CA PHE A 267 7.61 4.14 -1.56
C PHE A 267 7.69 5.18 -2.68
N SER A 268 8.86 5.75 -2.89
CA SER A 268 9.08 6.73 -3.95
C SER A 268 10.51 6.69 -4.49
N SER A 269 10.68 7.01 -5.77
CA SER A 269 12.01 7.18 -6.37
C SER A 269 12.69 8.49 -5.98
N ILE A 270 11.93 9.49 -5.52
CA ILE A 270 12.46 10.80 -5.13
C ILE A 270 11.99 11.21 -3.73
N GLN A 271 12.73 12.14 -3.12
CA GLN A 271 12.28 12.81 -1.92
C GLN A 271 11.57 14.11 -2.30
N ASP A 272 10.27 14.21 -2.01
CA ASP A 272 9.47 15.40 -2.30
C ASP A 272 8.70 15.88 -1.05
N PRO A 273 8.61 17.21 -0.80
CA PRO A 273 7.84 17.76 0.31
C PRO A 273 6.35 17.40 0.29
N GLN A 274 5.72 17.28 -0.90
CA GLN A 274 4.31 16.92 -1.03
C GLN A 274 4.04 15.47 -0.59
N ILE A 275 4.97 14.56 -0.90
CA ILE A 275 4.94 13.16 -0.44
C ILE A 275 5.13 13.12 1.08
N THR A 276 6.13 13.84 1.59
CA THR A 276 6.43 13.93 3.03
C THR A 276 5.24 14.49 3.82
N ASN A 277 4.51 15.45 3.23
CA ASN A 277 3.33 16.08 3.84
C ASN A 277 2.19 15.08 4.13
N ILE A 278 2.05 14.00 3.36
CA ILE A 278 1.09 12.92 3.67
C ILE A 278 1.46 12.23 4.99
N LEU A 279 2.75 11.96 5.22
CA LEU A 279 3.21 11.35 6.46
C LEU A 279 2.96 12.24 7.67
N THR A 280 3.27 13.54 7.55
CA THR A 280 3.11 14.46 8.67
C THR A 280 1.64 14.78 8.98
N LYS A 281 0.78 14.93 7.95
CA LYS A 281 -0.61 15.38 8.16
C LYS A 281 -1.63 14.25 8.28
N HIS A 282 -1.41 13.13 7.59
CA HIS A 282 -2.42 12.07 7.45
C HIS A 282 -2.01 10.72 8.05
N CYS A 283 -0.75 10.57 8.47
CA CYS A 283 -0.26 9.36 9.13
C CYS A 283 -0.04 9.67 10.62
N THR A 284 -0.79 9.02 11.50
CA THR A 284 -0.78 9.31 12.95
C THR A 284 -0.67 8.03 13.76
N ASN A 285 0.10 7.06 13.24
CA ASN A 285 0.27 5.76 13.86
C ASN A 285 0.85 5.91 15.27
N TYR A 286 0.23 5.26 16.25
CA TYR A 286 0.63 5.34 17.67
C TYR A 286 2.04 4.81 17.92
N ARG A 287 2.56 3.92 17.05
CA ARG A 287 3.93 3.39 17.15
C ARG A 287 5.00 4.34 16.61
N GLY A 288 4.58 5.42 15.97
CA GLY A 288 5.45 6.40 15.33
C GLY A 288 5.74 6.11 13.86
N GLN A 289 6.71 6.84 13.33
CA GLN A 289 7.06 6.85 11.91
C GLN A 289 8.56 6.61 11.72
N ILE A 290 8.94 6.02 10.59
CA ILE A 290 10.31 5.82 10.15
C ILE A 290 10.43 6.41 8.75
N ALA A 291 11.41 7.28 8.56
CA ALA A 291 11.83 7.74 7.25
C ALA A 291 13.27 7.28 7.02
N THR A 292 13.52 6.55 5.94
CA THR A 292 14.88 6.20 5.54
C THR A 292 15.47 7.36 4.75
N LYS A 293 16.75 7.66 4.97
CA LYS A 293 17.49 8.66 4.20
C LYS A 293 18.85 8.09 3.85
N ASN A 294 19.19 8.07 2.57
CA ASN A 294 20.53 7.71 2.14
C ASN A 294 21.43 8.92 2.37
N MET A 295 22.34 8.82 3.33
CA MET A 295 23.33 9.86 3.55
C MET A 295 24.42 9.72 2.48
N PRO A 296 24.74 10.79 1.72
CA PRO A 296 25.85 10.74 0.79
C PRO A 296 27.15 10.47 1.57
N LYS A 297 27.85 9.38 1.22
CA LYS A 297 29.09 8.97 1.90
C LYS A 297 30.25 9.93 1.63
N THR A 298 30.23 10.57 0.47
CA THR A 298 31.21 11.57 0.04
C THR A 298 30.43 12.74 -0.54
N GLY A 299 30.47 13.90 0.11
CA GLY A 299 29.98 15.15 -0.46
C GLY A 299 31.14 15.90 -1.09
N SER A 300 31.13 16.08 -2.41
CA SER A 300 32.05 16.98 -3.08
C SER A 300 31.26 18.08 -3.78
N ILE A 301 31.73 19.32 -3.64
CA ILE A 301 31.15 20.47 -4.35
C ILE A 301 31.29 20.35 -5.87
N CYS A 302 32.15 19.44 -6.35
CA CYS A 302 32.34 19.13 -7.75
C CYS A 302 31.42 18.01 -8.26
N GLN A 303 30.74 17.29 -7.35
CA GLN A 303 29.81 16.20 -7.68
C GLN A 303 28.37 16.70 -7.74
N VAL A 304 28.14 17.75 -8.53
CA VAL A 304 26.80 18.28 -8.80
C VAL A 304 26.42 17.90 -10.22
N LEU A 305 25.22 17.36 -10.43
CA LEU A 305 24.74 16.93 -11.74
C LEU A 305 24.71 18.10 -12.75
N VAL A 306 24.47 19.31 -12.24
CA VAL A 306 24.52 20.56 -12.98
C VAL A 306 25.60 21.44 -12.35
N GLN A 307 26.64 21.75 -13.10
CA GLN A 307 27.67 22.70 -12.67
C GLN A 307 27.09 24.11 -12.70
N LEU A 308 26.64 24.58 -11.53
CA LEU A 308 26.22 25.96 -11.35
C LEU A 308 27.45 26.80 -10.97
N PRO A 309 27.59 28.05 -11.47
CA PRO A 309 28.64 28.94 -11.00
C PRO A 309 28.44 29.19 -9.51
N HIS A 310 29.33 28.63 -8.69
CA HIS A 310 29.31 28.81 -7.24
C HIS A 310 30.05 30.10 -6.89
N VAL A 311 29.33 31.05 -6.30
CA VAL A 311 29.92 32.26 -5.71
C VAL A 311 30.11 31.98 -4.22
N PHE A 312 31.36 31.79 -3.80
CA PHE A 312 31.69 31.67 -2.38
C PHE A 312 31.88 33.06 -1.81
N GLN A 313 31.02 33.44 -0.86
CA GLN A 313 31.19 34.66 -0.09
C GLN A 313 31.70 34.28 1.30
N MET A 314 32.96 34.64 1.57
CA MET A 314 33.54 34.46 2.90
C MET A 314 32.99 35.56 3.82
N PHE A 315 32.37 35.14 4.92
CA PHE A 315 31.93 36.06 5.97
C PHE A 315 32.88 35.95 7.16
N SER A 316 33.35 37.09 7.63
CA SER A 316 34.05 37.18 8.92
C SER A 316 33.01 37.05 10.03
N SER A 317 33.11 35.98 10.83
CA SER A 317 32.37 35.84 12.08
C SER A 317 33.35 35.81 13.24
N ASP A 318 33.11 36.64 14.25
CA ASP A 318 33.96 36.71 15.44
C ASP A 318 33.65 35.57 16.43
N SER A 319 32.48 34.90 16.28
CA SER A 319 32.06 33.78 17.13
C SER A 319 31.23 32.74 16.38
N PHE A 320 31.16 31.51 16.91
CA PHE A 320 30.34 30.42 16.35
C PHE A 320 28.83 30.67 16.52
N MET A 321 28.43 31.44 17.54
CA MET A 321 27.01 31.72 17.82
C MET A 321 26.40 32.75 16.86
N ASP A 322 27.22 33.62 16.26
CA ASP A 322 26.77 34.60 15.26
C ASP A 322 26.50 33.98 13.88
N HIS A 323 26.90 32.73 13.67
CA HIS A 323 26.77 32.04 12.37
C HIS A 323 25.32 31.60 12.06
N ASP A 324 24.54 31.24 13.08
CA ASP A 324 23.15 30.74 12.92
C ASP A 324 22.09 31.84 13.05
N ALA A 325 22.49 33.09 13.31
CA ALA A 325 21.57 34.21 13.50
C ALA A 325 21.16 34.94 12.20
N ARG A 326 21.53 34.42 11.02
CA ARG A 326 21.24 35.03 9.72
C ARG A 326 20.83 34.03 8.66
#